data_AF-A0A957P1Y9-F1
#
_entry.id   AF-A0A957P1Y9-F1
#
_cell.length_a   1.000
_cell.length_b   1.000
_cell.length_c   1.000
_cell.angle_alpha   90.00
_cell.angle_beta   90.00
_cell.angle_gamma   90.00
#
_symmetry.space_group_name_H-M   'P 1'
#
loop_
_entity.id
_entity.type
_entity.pdbx_description
1 polymer ?
#
loop_
_entity_poly.entity_id
_entity_poly.type
_entity_poly.pdbx_seq_one_letter_code
_entity_poly.pdbx_strand_id
1 'polypeptide(L)'
;MHTHTTNEIPDLPDFVEIAPGIGYGAPPTSGWIPIADCPLLIVVGVTGVGKSTTIAALNEREIPFTMLPDRRALTDDLIIARL
;
A
#
# COMPACT_ATOMS: atom_id res chain seq x y z
N MET A 1 -16.78 22.31 22.69
CA MET A 1 -16.47 22.33 21.25
C MET A 1 -15.13 21.62 21.10
N HIS A 2 -15.14 20.30 20.93
CA HIS A 2 -13.93 19.48 20.87
C HIS A 2 -13.45 19.46 19.41
N THR A 3 -12.33 20.12 19.13
CA THR A 3 -11.63 20.04 17.85
C THR A 3 -11.02 18.65 17.73
N HIS A 4 -11.39 17.90 16.69
CA HIS A 4 -10.73 16.65 16.32
C HIS A 4 -9.24 16.94 16.09
N THR A 5 -8.39 16.41 16.97
CA THR A 5 -6.94 16.39 16.80
C THR A 5 -6.64 15.62 15.50
N THR A 6 -6.12 16.33 14.49
CA THR A 6 -5.46 15.72 13.34
C THR A 6 -4.46 14.72 13.89
N ASN A 7 -4.68 13.43 13.61
CA ASN A 7 -3.77 12.36 13.98
C ASN A 7 -2.41 12.70 13.36
N GLU A 8 -1.46 13.21 14.13
CA GLU A 8 -0.12 13.52 13.64
C GLU A 8 0.47 12.23 13.10
N ILE A 9 0.67 12.16 11.79
CA ILE A 9 1.40 11.06 11.17
C ILE A 9 2.82 11.18 11.75
N PRO A 10 3.34 10.14 12.43
CA PRO A 10 4.70 10.17 12.97
C PRO A 10 5.68 10.54 11.85
N ASP A 11 6.77 11.22 12.21
CA ASP A 11 7.78 11.74 11.29
C ASP A 11 8.09 10.70 10.20
N LEU A 12 7.54 10.93 9.01
CA LEU A 12 7.62 9.95 7.94
C LEU A 12 9.08 9.86 7.53
N PRO A 13 9.62 8.65 7.29
CA PRO A 13 10.99 8.52 6.84
C PRO A 13 11.19 9.23 5.50
N ASP A 14 12.45 9.50 5.16
CA ASP A 14 12.82 9.92 3.82
C ASP A 14 12.14 9.04 2.77
N PHE A 15 11.76 9.64 1.64
CA PHE A 15 11.06 8.92 0.59
C PHE A 15 11.92 7.80 -0.01
N VAL A 16 11.37 6.58 -0.04
CA VAL A 16 12.03 5.38 -0.58
C VAL A 16 11.07 4.65 -1.53
N GLU A 17 11.57 4.31 -2.72
CA GLU A 17 10.88 3.39 -3.65
C GLU A 17 11.12 1.94 -3.22
N ILE A 18 10.04 1.17 -3.08
CA ILE A 18 10.07 -0.22 -2.58
C ILE A 18 9.74 -1.23 -3.69
N ALA A 19 9.10 -0.78 -4.76
CA ALA A 19 8.84 -1.53 -5.97
C ALA A 19 8.60 -0.54 -7.13
N PRO A 20 8.69 -0.95 -8.40
CA PRO A 20 8.47 -0.06 -9.54
C PRO A 20 7.14 0.70 -9.43
N GLY A 21 7.23 2.02 -9.25
CA GLY A 21 6.05 2.89 -9.11
C GLY A 21 5.32 2.79 -7.77
N ILE A 22 5.95 2.22 -6.74
CA ILE A 22 5.44 2.17 -5.36
C ILE A 22 6.53 2.66 -4.40
N GLY A 23 6.23 3.70 -3.64
CA GLY A 23 7.13 4.25 -2.62
C GLY A 23 6.38 4.71 -1.37
N TYR A 24 7.14 4.97 -0.31
CA TYR A 24 6.62 5.47 0.98
C TYR A 24 7.58 6.49 1.58
N GLY A 25 7.10 7.32 2.50
CA GLY A 25 7.88 8.40 3.13
C GLY A 25 7.47 9.78 2.65
N ALA A 26 8.19 10.81 3.12
CA ALA A 26 7.92 12.21 2.80
C ALA A 26 9.21 13.05 2.67
N PRO A 27 9.17 14.16 1.92
CA PRO A 27 8.13 14.54 0.97
C PRO A 27 8.21 13.67 -0.31
N PRO A 28 7.07 13.34 -0.96
CA PRO A 28 7.11 12.64 -2.23
C PRO A 28 7.86 13.49 -3.27
N THR A 29 8.78 12.86 -4.00
CA THR A 29 9.48 13.51 -5.12
C THR A 29 8.48 13.87 -6.23
N SER A 30 8.82 14.83 -7.09
CA SER A 30 7.95 15.21 -8.21
C SER A 30 7.60 14.01 -9.09
N GLY A 31 6.32 13.82 -9.40
CA GLY A 31 5.84 12.72 -10.26
C GLY A 31 5.17 11.56 -9.51
N TRP A 32 5.10 11.61 -8.18
CA TRP A 32 4.37 10.64 -7.36
C TRP A 32 2.99 11.17 -6.97
N ILE A 33 2.01 10.27 -6.85
CA ILE A 33 0.65 10.57 -6.38
C ILE A 33 0.37 9.80 -5.09
N PRO A 34 -0.35 10.39 -4.11
CA PRO A 34 -0.80 9.66 -2.93
C PRO A 34 -1.64 8.45 -3.30
N ILE A 35 -1.43 7.32 -2.60
CA ILE A 35 -2.24 6.11 -2.81
C ILE A 35 -3.75 6.35 -2.61
N ALA A 36 -4.10 7.31 -1.76
CA ALA A 36 -5.49 7.71 -1.50
C ALA A 36 -6.16 8.36 -2.72
N ASP A 37 -5.37 8.88 -3.67
CA ASP A 37 -5.85 9.53 -4.89
C ASP A 37 -5.85 8.56 -6.10
N CYS A 38 -5.38 7.32 -5.92
CA CYS A 38 -5.41 6.28 -6.94
C CYS A 38 -6.78 5.55 -6.97
N PRO A 39 -7.21 5.02 -8.13
CA PRO A 39 -8.34 4.10 -8.18
C PRO A 39 -7.97 2.76 -7.51
N LEU A 40 -8.45 2.54 -6.29
CA LEU A 40 -8.13 1.35 -5.49
C LEU A 40 -9.16 0.22 -5.67
N LEU A 41 -8.67 -1.01 -5.90
CA LEU A 41 -9.44 -2.24 -5.80
C LEU A 41 -9.08 -2.96 -4.50
N ILE A 42 -10.05 -3.12 -3.59
CA ILE A 42 -9.84 -3.80 -2.31
C ILE A 42 -10.76 -5.03 -2.26
N VAL A 43 -10.16 -6.22 -2.16
CA VAL A 43 -10.89 -7.49 -2.06
C VAL A 43 -10.95 -7.94 -0.60
N VAL A 44 -12.14 -7.91 -0.01
CA VAL A 44 -12.39 -8.29 1.40
C VAL A 44 -13.33 -9.49 1.51
N GLY A 45 -13.25 -10.21 2.62
CA GLY A 45 -14.07 -11.39 2.89
C GLY A 45 -13.40 -12.36 3.87
N VAL A 46 -14.16 -13.32 4.41
CA VAL A 46 -13.63 -14.27 5.40
C VAL A 46 -12.61 -15.24 4.79
N THR A 47 -11.91 -16.01 5.63
CA THR A 47 -10.97 -17.04 5.16
C THR A 47 -11.70 -18.08 4.32
N GLY A 48 -11.08 -18.57 3.24
CA GLY A 48 -11.64 -19.61 2.38
C GLY A 48 -12.65 -19.15 1.32
N VAL A 49 -13.06 -17.88 1.28
CA VAL A 49 -14.03 -17.37 0.27
C VAL A 49 -13.45 -17.17 -1.14
N GLY A 50 -12.17 -17.46 -1.36
CA GLY A 50 -11.56 -17.39 -2.68
C GLY A 50 -10.92 -16.04 -3.07
N LYS A 51 -10.63 -15.12 -2.13
CA LYS A 51 -9.99 -13.82 -2.44
C LYS A 51 -8.72 -13.95 -3.29
N SER A 52 -7.79 -14.82 -2.90
CA SER A 52 -6.55 -15.06 -3.65
C SER A 52 -6.84 -15.66 -5.03
N THR A 53 -7.84 -16.54 -5.13
CA THR A 53 -8.31 -17.12 -6.40
C THR A 53 -8.89 -16.05 -7.32
N THR A 54 -9.65 -15.10 -6.77
CA THR A 54 -10.18 -13.95 -7.52
C THR A 54 -9.04 -13.10 -8.07
N ILE A 55 -8.05 -12.73 -7.25
CA ILE A 55 -6.88 -11.95 -7.70
C ILE A 55 -6.10 -12.69 -8.79
N ALA A 56 -5.88 -14.00 -8.63
CA ALA A 56 -5.21 -14.82 -9.65
C ALA A 56 -5.99 -14.79 -10.98
N ALA A 57 -7.31 -14.95 -10.94
CA ALA A 57 -8.16 -14.88 -12.13
C ALA A 57 -8.16 -13.49 -12.78
N LEU A 58 -8.01 -12.40 -12.03
CA LEU A 58 -7.85 -11.06 -12.59
C LEU A 58 -6.52 -10.92 -13.34
N ASN A 59 -5.43 -11.43 -12.76
CA ASN A 59 -4.10 -11.46 -13.39
C ASN A 59 -4.09 -12.32 -14.67
N GLU A 60 -4.66 -13.52 -14.62
CA GLU A 60 -4.76 -14.43 -15.77
C GLU A 60 -5.55 -13.84 -16.93
N ARG A 61 -6.49 -12.93 -16.63
CA ARG A 61 -7.28 -12.20 -17.63
C ARG A 61 -6.65 -10.89 -18.09
N GLU A 62 -5.42 -10.62 -17.65
CA GLU A 62 -4.65 -9.42 -17.98
C GLU A 62 -5.42 -8.13 -17.69
N ILE A 63 -6.27 -8.15 -16.65
CA ILE A 63 -6.95 -6.94 -16.19
C ILE A 63 -5.86 -6.02 -15.61
N PRO A 64 -5.75 -4.76 -16.05
CA PRO A 64 -4.68 -3.89 -15.64
C PRO A 64 -4.87 -3.45 -14.18
N PHE A 65 -3.99 -3.92 -13.29
CA PHE A 65 -3.84 -3.40 -11.93
C PHE A 65 -2.41 -3.63 -11.43
N THR A 66 -2.00 -2.82 -10.47
CA THR A 66 -0.73 -3.00 -9.76
C THR A 66 -1.01 -3.70 -8.44
N MET A 67 -0.37 -4.85 -8.20
CA MET A 67 -0.44 -5.51 -6.90
C MET A 67 0.45 -4.74 -5.91
N LEU A 68 -0.13 -4.30 -4.79
CA LEU A 68 0.64 -3.70 -3.71
C LEU A 68 1.40 -4.80 -2.94
N PRO A 69 2.59 -4.50 -2.39
CA PRO A 69 3.30 -5.42 -1.50
C PRO A 69 2.42 -5.89 -0.36
N ASP A 70 2.56 -7.17 0.02
CA ASP A 70 1.82 -7.68 1.16
C ASP A 70 2.37 -7.13 2.49
N ARG A 71 1.59 -7.31 3.57
CA ARG A 71 1.99 -6.83 4.89
C ARG A 71 3.30 -7.46 5.38
N ARG A 72 3.61 -8.71 5.00
CA ARG A 72 4.83 -9.39 5.48
C ARG A 72 6.06 -8.78 4.84
N ALA A 73 6.07 -8.63 3.51
CA ALA A 73 7.14 -7.96 2.79
C ALA A 73 7.39 -6.56 3.37
N LEU A 74 6.33 -5.77 3.57
CA LEU A 74 6.46 -4.45 4.19
C LEU A 74 6.95 -4.50 5.65
N THR A 75 6.54 -5.51 6.43
CA THR A 75 6.97 -5.63 7.84
C THR A 75 8.44 -6.02 7.92
N ASP A 76 8.88 -6.96 7.11
CA ASP A 76 10.26 -7.44 7.06
C ASP A 76 11.19 -6.30 6.64
N ASP A 77 10.83 -5.56 5.59
CA ASP A 77 11.65 -4.48 5.03
C ASP A 77 11.63 -3.20 5.87
N LEU A 78 10.52 -2.87 6.52
CA LEU A 78 10.33 -1.55 7.16
C LEU A 78 10.39 -1.57 8.68
N ILE A 79 10.01 -2.69 9.30
CA ILE A 79 9.88 -2.80 10.76
C ILE A 79 11.02 -3.64 11.30
N ILE A 80 11.23 -4.84 10.77
CA ILE A 80 12.23 -5.77 11.30
C ILE A 80 13.65 -5.34 10.89
N ALA A 81 13.86 -4.90 9.65
CA ALA A 81 15.16 -4.41 9.20
C ALA A 81 15.63 -3.10 9.87
N ARG A 82 14.76 -2.45 10.66
CA ARG A 82 15.06 -1.24 11.44
C ARG A 82 15.23 -1.48 12.94
N LEU A 83 15.10 -2.73 13.42
CA LEU A 83 15.39 -3.15 14.79
C LEU A 83 16.83 -3.69 14.92
#